data_AF-A0A2G3ACC9-F1
#
_entry.id   AF-A0A2G3ACC9-F1
#
_cell.length_a   1.000
_cell.length_b   1.000
_cell.length_c   1.000
_cell.angle_alpha   90.00
_cell.angle_beta   90.00
_cell.angle_gamma   90.00
#
_symmetry.space_group_name_H-M   'P 1'
#
loop_
_entity.id
_entity.type
_entity.pdbx_description
1 polymer ?
#
loop_
_entity_poly.entity_id
_entity_poly.type
_entity_poly.pdbx_seq_one_letter_code
_entity_poly.pdbx_strand_id
1 'polypeptide(L)'
;MRSTIGHYVLIGGLECLRYEIKDITPPKGVKVAMEKQAEAERKKRAKVLISEGQRQASVNVADGKKMAVILESEAAKMDQVNRAKGEADAIFANAQATARAITEVSRAILENGGADATSLRVAEQYVEVFEKINKSGTVMLLPQDAGDTVSLISQAVAIHSKLSTSK
;
A
#
# COMPACT_ATOMS: atom_id res chain seq x y z
N MET A 1 2.06 -71.31 0.21
CA MET A 1 2.26 -71.81 1.59
C MET A 1 0.94 -72.08 2.34
N ARG A 2 0.01 -71.12 2.45
CA ARG A 2 -1.26 -71.30 3.19
C ARG A 2 -2.18 -72.43 2.65
N SER A 3 -2.24 -72.61 1.33
CA SER A 3 -3.08 -73.65 0.69
C SER A 3 -2.42 -75.04 0.69
N THR A 4 -1.09 -75.11 0.58
CA THR A 4 -0.35 -76.37 0.47
C THR A 4 -0.33 -77.17 1.78
N ILE A 5 -0.18 -76.49 2.91
CA ILE A 5 -0.10 -77.17 4.22
C ILE A 5 -1.48 -77.67 4.65
N GLY A 6 -2.54 -76.88 4.44
CA GLY A 6 -3.92 -77.31 4.77
C GLY A 6 -4.35 -78.57 4.01
N HIS A 7 -3.94 -78.71 2.75
CA HIS A 7 -4.29 -79.88 1.95
C HIS A 7 -3.58 -81.17 2.41
N TYR A 8 -2.35 -81.07 2.91
CA TYR A 8 -1.59 -82.24 3.37
C TYR A 8 -2.10 -82.77 4.71
N VAL A 9 -2.61 -81.88 5.57
CA VAL A 9 -3.07 -82.23 6.93
C VAL A 9 -4.48 -82.85 6.90
N LEU A 10 -5.35 -82.41 5.97
CA LEU A 10 -6.67 -83.02 5.74
C LEU A 10 -6.60 -84.48 5.27
N ILE A 11 -5.62 -84.83 4.43
CA ILE A 11 -5.42 -86.23 3.97
C ILE A 11 -5.05 -87.16 5.14
N GLY A 12 -4.42 -86.62 6.19
CA GLY A 12 -4.02 -87.35 7.40
C GLY A 12 -5.04 -87.31 8.55
N GLY A 13 -6.24 -86.76 8.34
CA GLY A 13 -7.30 -86.73 9.36
C GLY A 13 -7.07 -85.77 10.54
N LEU A 14 -6.16 -84.80 10.41
CA LEU A 14 -5.88 -83.77 11.41
C LEU A 14 -6.38 -82.40 10.90
N GLU A 15 -6.87 -81.54 11.80
CA GLU A 15 -7.33 -80.19 11.46
C GLU A 15 -6.36 -79.13 11.99
N CYS A 16 -5.82 -78.29 11.11
CA CYS A 16 -4.91 -77.21 11.50
C CYS A 16 -5.66 -75.93 11.84
N LEU A 17 -5.61 -75.53 13.11
CA LEU A 17 -6.37 -74.39 13.66
C LEU A 17 -5.68 -73.03 13.47
N ARG A 18 -4.33 -72.97 13.50
CA ARG A 18 -3.56 -71.73 13.37
C ARG A 18 -2.16 -71.98 12.85
N TYR A 19 -1.70 -71.11 11.96
CA TYR A 19 -0.33 -71.11 11.45
C TYR A 19 0.35 -69.82 11.86
N GLU A 20 1.52 -69.93 12.47
CA GLU A 20 2.39 -68.80 12.74
C GLU A 20 3.73 -69.05 12.07
N ILE A 21 4.18 -68.05 11.32
CA ILE A 21 5.51 -68.06 10.73
C ILE A 21 6.47 -67.69 11.85
N LYS A 22 7.37 -68.62 12.21
CA LYS A 22 8.50 -68.34 13.09
C LYS A 22 9.58 -67.55 12.35
N ASP A 23 10.55 -67.01 13.08
CA ASP A 23 11.61 -66.16 12.54
C ASP A 23 12.30 -66.76 11.32
N ILE A 24 12.18 -66.08 10.18
CA ILE A 24 12.93 -66.36 8.98
C ILE A 24 14.24 -65.59 9.07
N THR A 25 15.37 -66.30 9.16
CA THR A 25 16.69 -65.68 9.23
C THR A 25 17.32 -65.67 7.83
N PRO A 26 17.32 -64.53 7.12
CA PRO A 26 18.01 -64.46 5.83
C PRO A 26 19.53 -64.64 5.99
N PRO A 27 20.22 -65.18 4.97
CA PRO A 27 21.67 -65.36 5.01
C PRO A 27 22.40 -64.02 5.12
N LYS A 28 23.56 -64.02 5.80
CA LYS A 28 24.29 -62.80 6.19
C LYS A 28 24.57 -61.83 5.03
N GLY A 29 24.90 -62.33 3.85
CA GLY A 29 25.17 -61.50 2.67
C GLY A 29 23.94 -60.72 2.18
N VAL A 30 22.75 -61.33 2.24
CA VAL A 30 21.48 -60.70 1.84
C VAL A 30 21.06 -59.64 2.86
N LYS A 31 21.23 -59.91 4.16
CA LYS A 31 20.96 -58.93 5.23
C LYS A 31 21.76 -57.64 5.04
N VAL A 32 23.07 -57.76 4.84
CA VAL A 32 23.96 -56.59 4.66
C VAL A 32 23.62 -55.82 3.38
N ALA A 33 23.29 -56.51 2.28
CA ALA A 33 22.86 -55.86 1.04
C ALA A 33 21.53 -55.11 1.22
N MET A 34 20.56 -55.73 1.89
CA MET A 34 19.26 -55.11 2.21
C MET A 34 19.42 -53.89 3.12
N GLU A 35 20.26 -53.97 4.15
CA GLU A 35 20.54 -52.84 5.06
C GLU A 35 21.16 -51.66 4.31
N LYS A 36 22.17 -51.91 3.45
CA LYS A 36 22.79 -50.88 2.62
C LYS A 36 21.81 -50.25 1.64
N GLN A 37 20.93 -51.04 1.03
CA GLN A 37 19.90 -50.53 0.12
C GLN A 37 18.86 -49.68 0.87
N ALA A 38 18.40 -50.16 2.03
CA ALA A 38 17.44 -49.43 2.85
C ALA A 38 18.02 -48.10 3.36
N GLU A 39 19.30 -48.09 3.75
CA GLU A 39 20.00 -46.87 4.16
C GLU A 39 20.14 -45.88 2.99
N ALA A 40 20.52 -46.36 1.79
CA ALA A 40 20.62 -45.54 0.60
C ALA A 40 19.26 -44.93 0.20
N GLU A 41 18.19 -45.72 0.26
CA GLU A 41 16.83 -45.25 -0.03
C GLU A 41 16.36 -44.23 1.00
N ARG A 42 16.61 -44.45 2.30
CA ARG A 42 16.31 -43.48 3.36
C ARG A 42 17.05 -42.17 3.12
N LYS A 43 18.35 -42.22 2.82
CA LYS A 43 19.15 -41.03 2.52
C LYS A 43 18.62 -40.27 1.30
N LYS A 44 18.24 -40.99 0.24
CA LYS A 44 17.63 -40.40 -0.96
C LYS A 44 16.30 -39.72 -0.64
N ARG A 45 15.39 -40.40 0.07
CA ARG A 45 14.10 -39.86 0.47
C ARG A 45 14.26 -38.63 1.37
N ALA A 46 15.16 -38.67 2.35
CA ALA A 46 15.46 -37.54 3.21
C ALA A 46 15.97 -36.33 2.41
N LYS A 47 16.89 -36.53 1.45
CA LYS A 47 17.42 -35.45 0.62
C LYS A 47 16.34 -34.81 -0.26
N VAL A 48 15.46 -35.61 -0.86
CA VAL A 48 14.33 -35.11 -1.66
C VAL A 48 13.39 -34.29 -0.79
N LEU A 49 12.98 -34.82 0.36
CA LEU A 49 12.07 -34.13 1.28
C LEU A 49 12.62 -32.80 1.77
N ILE A 50 13.92 -32.74 2.11
CA ILE A 50 14.57 -31.49 2.53
C ILE A 50 14.57 -30.49 1.37
N SER A 51 14.91 -30.92 0.15
CA SER A 51 14.94 -30.05 -1.02
C SER A 51 13.54 -29.51 -1.37
N GLU A 52 12.52 -30.34 -1.28
CA GLU A 52 11.13 -29.94 -1.51
C GLU A 52 10.64 -28.96 -0.43
N GLY A 53 10.95 -29.23 0.84
CA GLY A 53 10.66 -28.32 1.94
C GLY A 53 11.33 -26.96 1.78
N GLN A 54 12.61 -26.93 1.39
CA GLN A 54 13.34 -25.68 1.12
C GLN A 54 12.75 -24.90 -0.06
N ARG A 55 12.38 -25.60 -1.14
CA ARG A 55 11.72 -24.99 -2.29
C ARG A 55 10.38 -24.39 -1.88
N GLN A 56 9.54 -25.14 -1.17
CA GLN A 56 8.23 -24.67 -0.74
C GLN A 56 8.34 -23.48 0.22
N ALA A 57 9.27 -23.53 1.18
CA ALA A 57 9.53 -22.41 2.07
C ALA A 57 9.95 -21.15 1.30
N SER A 58 10.85 -21.30 0.33
CA SER A 58 11.32 -20.18 -0.50
C SER A 58 10.21 -19.57 -1.34
N VAL A 59 9.33 -20.40 -1.93
CA VAL A 59 8.15 -19.97 -2.67
C VAL A 59 7.18 -19.22 -1.75
N ASN A 60 6.84 -19.78 -0.59
CA ASN A 60 5.95 -19.14 0.36
C ASN A 60 6.47 -17.78 0.84
N VAL A 61 7.78 -17.66 1.07
CA VAL A 61 8.42 -16.38 1.44
C VAL A 61 8.36 -15.39 0.27
N ALA A 62 8.62 -15.83 -0.97
CA ALA A 62 8.56 -14.97 -2.14
C ALA A 62 7.13 -14.46 -2.41
N ASP A 63 6.14 -15.34 -2.30
CA ASP A 63 4.72 -15.00 -2.46
C ASP A 63 4.26 -14.05 -1.36
N GLY A 64 4.64 -14.30 -0.10
CA GLY A 64 4.37 -13.40 1.01
C GLY A 64 4.97 -12.00 0.80
N LYS A 65 6.21 -11.92 0.31
CA LYS A 65 6.85 -10.64 -0.03
C LYS A 65 6.12 -9.93 -1.18
N LYS A 66 5.76 -10.65 -2.24
CA LYS A 66 5.01 -10.09 -3.37
C LYS A 66 3.67 -9.53 -2.91
N MET A 67 2.92 -10.29 -2.12
CA MET A 67 1.64 -9.87 -1.56
C MET A 67 1.80 -8.65 -0.65
N ALA A 68 2.83 -8.63 0.21
CA ALA A 68 3.11 -7.48 1.07
C ALA A 68 3.36 -6.20 0.26
N VAL A 69 4.20 -6.26 -0.78
CA VAL A 69 4.49 -5.10 -1.64
C VAL A 69 3.24 -4.60 -2.38
N ILE A 70 2.39 -5.52 -2.88
CA ILE A 70 1.14 -5.15 -3.54
C ILE A 70 0.21 -4.44 -2.55
N LEU A 71 0.02 -5.04 -1.37
CA LEU A 71 -0.87 -4.49 -0.35
C LEU A 71 -0.39 -3.12 0.14
N GLU A 72 0.91 -2.95 0.32
CA GLU A 72 1.51 -1.66 0.70
C GLU A 72 1.30 -0.61 -0.40
N SER A 73 1.49 -0.97 -1.67
CA SER A 73 1.25 -0.07 -2.80
C SER A 73 -0.23 0.30 -2.93
N GLU A 74 -1.14 -0.64 -2.70
CA GLU A 74 -2.58 -0.40 -2.74
C GLU A 74 -3.03 0.49 -1.57
N ALA A 75 -2.51 0.23 -0.36
CA ALA A 75 -2.74 1.05 0.81
C ALA A 75 -2.26 2.49 0.59
N ALA A 76 -1.03 2.66 0.09
CA ALA A 76 -0.48 3.99 -0.20
C ALA A 76 -1.32 4.77 -1.23
N LYS A 77 -1.80 4.09 -2.28
CA LYS A 77 -2.70 4.70 -3.27
C LYS A 77 -4.04 5.09 -2.65
N MET A 78 -4.62 4.21 -1.83
CA MET A 78 -5.90 4.47 -1.17
C MET A 78 -5.79 5.63 -0.17
N ASP A 79 -4.70 5.69 0.60
CA ASP A 79 -4.41 6.77 1.52
C ASP A 79 -4.29 8.12 0.80
N GLN A 80 -3.56 8.17 -0.32
CA GLN A 80 -3.44 9.39 -1.13
C GLN A 80 -4.80 9.84 -1.67
N VAL A 81 -5.62 8.91 -2.19
CA VAL A 81 -6.96 9.22 -2.69
C VAL A 81 -7.86 9.74 -1.56
N ASN A 82 -7.83 9.09 -0.40
CA ASN A 82 -8.63 9.50 0.75
C ASN A 82 -8.24 10.89 1.26
N ARG A 83 -6.94 11.19 1.33
CA ARG A 83 -6.45 12.51 1.71
C ARG A 83 -6.86 13.58 0.70
N ALA A 84 -6.60 13.35 -0.59
CA ALA A 84 -6.98 14.28 -1.65
C ALA A 84 -8.50 14.55 -1.67
N LYS A 85 -9.31 13.50 -1.44
CA LYS A 85 -10.76 13.64 -1.33
C LYS A 85 -11.17 14.43 -0.09
N GLY A 86 -10.59 14.13 1.06
CA GLY A 86 -10.86 14.87 2.30
C GLY A 86 -10.49 16.35 2.20
N GLU A 87 -9.37 16.67 1.54
CA GLU A 87 -8.97 18.03 1.26
C GLU A 87 -9.95 18.73 0.31
N ALA A 88 -10.36 18.07 -0.78
CA ALA A 88 -11.33 18.61 -1.72
C ALA A 88 -12.69 18.88 -1.04
N ASP A 89 -13.17 17.94 -0.23
CA ASP A 89 -14.42 18.07 0.52
C ASP A 89 -14.34 19.23 1.53
N ALA A 90 -13.20 19.38 2.22
CA ALA A 90 -12.97 20.49 3.14
C ALA A 90 -12.95 21.85 2.41
N ILE A 91 -12.26 21.94 1.26
CA ILE A 91 -12.25 23.15 0.42
C ILE A 91 -13.66 23.49 -0.04
N PHE A 92 -14.42 22.50 -0.50
CA PHE A 92 -15.79 22.69 -0.96
C PHE A 92 -16.71 23.19 0.17
N ALA A 93 -16.61 22.57 1.36
CA ALA A 93 -17.36 22.99 2.54
C ALA A 93 -17.02 24.44 2.94
N ASN A 94 -15.72 24.80 2.95
CA ASN A 94 -15.27 26.15 3.25
C ASN A 94 -15.73 27.17 2.21
N ALA A 95 -15.64 26.84 0.91
CA ALA A 95 -16.10 27.69 -0.17
C ALA A 95 -17.62 27.93 -0.07
N GLN A 96 -18.40 26.89 0.22
CA GLN A 96 -19.84 27.01 0.41
C GLN A 96 -20.19 27.85 1.64
N ALA A 97 -19.49 27.65 2.76
CA ALA A 97 -19.66 28.46 3.96
C ALA A 97 -19.34 29.94 3.69
N THR A 98 -18.25 30.20 2.96
CA THR A 98 -17.82 31.55 2.58
C THR A 98 -18.85 32.22 1.65
N ALA A 99 -19.35 31.50 0.65
CA ALA A 99 -20.38 32.01 -0.25
C ALA A 99 -21.68 32.38 0.49
N ARG A 100 -22.09 31.53 1.45
CA ARG A 100 -23.23 31.84 2.33
C ARG A 100 -22.95 33.06 3.18
N ALA A 101 -21.78 33.13 3.81
CA ALA A 101 -21.39 34.27 4.64
C ALA A 101 -21.36 35.59 3.83
N ILE A 102 -20.81 35.60 2.62
CA ILE A 102 -20.81 36.78 1.74
C ILE A 102 -22.25 37.19 1.39
N THR A 103 -23.12 36.22 1.10
CA THR A 103 -24.53 36.49 0.77
C THR A 103 -25.24 37.12 1.98
N GLU A 104 -25.05 36.57 3.17
CA GLU A 104 -25.58 37.08 4.44
C GLU A 104 -25.08 38.50 4.74
N VAL A 105 -23.77 38.74 4.60
CA VAL A 105 -23.16 40.07 4.77
C VAL A 105 -23.71 41.05 3.74
N SER A 106 -23.82 40.65 2.47
CA SER A 106 -24.34 41.52 1.40
C SER A 106 -25.79 41.94 1.66
N ARG A 107 -26.62 41.03 2.20
CA ARG A 107 -27.99 41.34 2.62
C ARG A 107 -28.00 42.33 3.79
N ALA A 108 -27.17 42.10 4.81
CA ALA A 108 -27.08 42.98 5.97
C ALA A 108 -26.61 44.42 5.61
N ILE A 109 -25.72 44.55 4.62
CA ILE A 109 -25.24 45.86 4.14
C ILE A 109 -26.37 46.64 3.45
N LEU A 110 -27.22 45.96 2.68
CA LEU A 110 -28.31 46.58 1.93
C LEU A 110 -29.47 47.07 2.81
N GLU A 111 -29.68 46.48 3.98
CA GLU A 111 -30.92 46.72 4.75
C GLU A 111 -30.92 47.96 5.67
N ASN A 112 -29.78 48.55 6.09
CA ASN A 112 -29.78 49.79 6.90
C ASN A 112 -28.39 50.45 6.95
N GLY A 113 -28.13 51.49 6.15
CA GLY A 113 -26.92 52.35 6.28
C GLY A 113 -25.58 51.60 6.30
N GLY A 114 -25.56 50.32 5.91
CA GLY A 114 -24.46 49.40 6.15
C GLY A 114 -23.27 49.67 5.24
N ALA A 115 -23.48 50.37 4.12
CA ALA A 115 -22.42 50.80 3.23
C ALA A 115 -21.41 51.72 3.94
N ASP A 116 -21.90 52.70 4.69
CA ASP A 116 -21.05 53.64 5.43
C ASP A 116 -20.32 52.94 6.58
N ALA A 117 -21.02 52.09 7.34
CA ALA A 117 -20.41 51.31 8.43
C ALA A 117 -19.37 50.29 7.94
N THR A 118 -19.57 49.70 6.75
CA THR A 118 -18.62 48.76 6.16
C THR A 118 -17.35 49.47 5.69
N SER A 119 -17.48 50.66 5.10
CA SER A 119 -16.33 51.46 4.66
C SER A 119 -15.41 51.87 5.81
N LEU A 120 -15.97 52.28 6.95
CA LEU A 120 -15.25 52.56 8.19
C LEU A 120 -14.52 51.31 8.71
N ARG A 121 -15.21 50.16 8.71
CA ARG A 121 -14.65 48.90 9.20
C ARG A 121 -13.50 48.37 8.33
N VAL A 122 -13.57 48.55 7.01
CA VAL A 122 -12.45 48.25 6.09
C VAL A 122 -11.26 49.17 6.37
N ALA A 123 -11.49 50.45 6.64
CA ALA A 123 -10.43 51.39 7.00
C ALA A 123 -9.74 51.03 8.32
N GLU A 124 -10.51 50.66 9.36
CA GLU A 124 -9.95 50.16 10.63
C GLU A 124 -9.08 48.90 10.42
N GLN A 125 -9.56 47.96 9.61
CA GLN A 125 -8.86 46.69 9.37
C GLN A 125 -7.59 46.88 8.52
N TYR A 126 -7.60 47.83 7.58
CA TYR A 126 -6.41 48.25 6.84
C TYR A 126 -5.36 48.83 7.79
N VAL A 127 -5.75 49.71 8.73
CA VAL A 127 -4.85 50.31 9.72
C VAL A 127 -4.27 49.25 10.67
N GLU A 128 -5.07 48.29 11.14
CA GLU A 128 -4.57 47.19 11.98
C GLU A 128 -3.57 46.27 11.26
N VAL A 129 -3.85 45.91 10.01
CA VAL A 129 -2.93 45.07 9.20
C VAL A 129 -1.64 45.84 8.93
N PHE A 130 -1.74 47.13 8.63
CA PHE A 130 -0.60 48.01 8.47
C PHE A 130 0.23 48.13 9.76
N GLU A 131 -0.41 48.24 10.93
CA GLU A 131 0.27 48.27 12.22
C GLU A 131 1.01 46.95 12.51
N LYS A 132 0.41 45.80 12.19
CA LYS A 132 1.04 44.47 12.33
C LYS A 132 2.22 44.28 11.38
N ILE A 133 2.13 44.77 10.15
CA ILE A 133 3.22 44.74 9.17
C ILE A 133 4.38 45.64 9.63
N ASN A 134 4.08 46.83 10.17
CA ASN A 134 5.09 47.77 10.65
C ASN A 134 5.82 47.25 11.90
N LYS A 135 5.12 46.51 12.79
CA LYS A 135 5.74 45.80 13.93
C LYS A 135 6.57 44.58 13.53
N SER A 136 6.40 44.06 12.30
CA SER A 136 7.14 42.91 11.76
C SER A 136 8.41 43.28 10.99
N GLY A 137 8.73 44.58 10.88
CA GLY A 137 10.09 45.04 10.55
C GLY A 137 10.55 44.85 9.10
N THR A 138 9.68 44.98 8.10
CA THR A 138 10.14 45.13 6.71
C THR A 138 9.53 46.39 6.10
N VAL A 139 10.30 47.48 6.19
CA VAL A 139 10.08 48.70 5.41
C VAL A 139 10.30 48.35 3.94
N MET A 140 9.22 48.00 3.24
CA MET A 140 9.26 47.90 1.79
C MET A 140 9.20 49.34 1.24
N LEU A 141 10.37 49.84 0.84
CA LEU A 141 10.51 51.06 0.06
C LEU A 141 9.62 50.92 -1.18
N LEU A 142 8.51 51.64 -1.19
CA LEU A 142 7.74 51.87 -2.42
C LEU A 142 8.68 52.59 -3.41
N PRO A 143 8.93 52.04 -4.61
CA PRO A 143 9.60 52.78 -5.66
C PRO A 143 8.74 54.00 -5.97
N GLN A 144 9.29 55.20 -5.78
CA GLN A 144 8.62 56.46 -6.10
C GLN A 144 8.45 56.70 -7.61
N ASP A 145 8.94 55.78 -8.46
CA ASP A 145 8.78 55.85 -9.90
C ASP A 145 7.92 54.69 -10.41
N ALA A 146 6.62 54.96 -10.59
CA ALA A 146 5.65 54.10 -11.25
C ALA A 146 5.94 53.88 -12.76
N GLY A 147 7.15 54.22 -13.24
CA GLY A 147 7.55 54.13 -14.66
C GLY A 147 8.09 52.76 -15.08
N ASP A 148 8.69 51.99 -14.17
CA ASP A 148 9.38 50.73 -14.53
C ASP A 148 8.48 49.48 -14.52
N THR A 149 7.27 49.56 -13.95
CA THR A 149 6.32 48.43 -13.98
C THR A 149 5.73 48.22 -15.38
N VAL A 150 5.57 49.28 -16.18
CA VAL A 150 5.09 49.21 -17.58
C VAL A 150 6.11 48.51 -18.49
N SER A 151 7.41 48.71 -18.23
CA SER A 151 8.51 48.04 -18.93
C SER A 151 8.49 46.53 -18.70
N LEU A 152 8.29 46.10 -17.45
CA LEU A 152 8.21 44.68 -17.09
C LEU A 152 6.95 44.01 -17.64
N ILE A 153 5.81 44.70 -17.62
CA ILE A 153 4.56 44.19 -18.22
C ILE A 153 4.70 44.09 -19.75
N SER A 154 5.35 45.06 -20.38
CA SER A 154 5.58 45.05 -21.82
C SER A 154 6.52 43.93 -22.27
N GLN A 155 7.58 43.64 -21.49
CA GLN A 155 8.45 42.48 -21.74
C GLN A 155 7.72 41.15 -21.52
N ALA A 156 6.89 41.05 -20.49
CA ALA A 156 6.07 39.85 -20.23
C ALA A 156 5.03 39.60 -21.35
N VAL A 157 4.37 40.66 -21.84
CA VAL A 157 3.42 40.58 -22.96
C VAL A 157 4.12 40.26 -24.30
N ALA A 158 5.34 40.78 -24.51
CA ALA A 158 6.15 40.45 -25.68
C ALA A 158 6.59 38.98 -25.71
N ILE A 159 6.88 38.38 -24.55
CA ILE A 159 7.20 36.95 -24.45
C ILE A 159 5.94 36.10 -24.69
N HIS A 160 4.80 36.50 -24.12
CA HIS A 160 3.52 35.79 -24.33
C HIS A 160 3.08 35.82 -25.80
N SER A 161 3.18 36.97 -26.48
CA SER A 161 2.82 37.09 -27.90
C SER A 161 3.74 36.32 -28.85
N LYS A 162 5.03 36.20 -28.53
CA LYS A 162 5.96 35.31 -29.26
C LYS A 162 5.62 33.82 -29.08
N LEU A 163 5.15 33.43 -27.90
CA LEU A 163 4.70 32.06 -27.62
C LEU A 163 3.34 31.73 -28.28
N SER A 164 2.41 32.70 -28.38
CA SER A 164 1.11 32.46 -29.00
C SER A 164 1.13 32.44 -30.53
N THR A 165 2.12 33.09 -31.16
CA THR A 165 2.24 33.20 -32.63
C THR A 165 3.05 32.04 -33.24
N SER A 166 3.73 31.22 -32.43
CA SER A 166 4.57 30.10 -32.90
C SER A 166 3.84 28.74 -32.93
N LYS A 167 2.52 28.72 -33.17
CA LYS A 167 1.77 27.48 -33.36
C LYS A 167 0.80 27.58 -34.54
#